data_AF-A0A4Q7NJB9-F1
#
_entry.id   AF-A0A4Q7NJB9-F1
#
_cell.length_a   1.000
_cell.length_b   1.000
_cell.length_c   1.000
_cell.angle_alpha   90.00
_cell.angle_beta   90.00
_cell.angle_gamma   90.00
#
_symmetry.space_group_name_H-M   'P 1'
#
loop_
_entity.id
_entity.type
_entity.pdbx_description
1 polymer ?
#
loop_
_entity_poly.entity_id
_entity_poly.type
_entity_poly.pdbx_seq_one_letter_code
_entity_poly.pdbx_strand_id
1 'polypeptide(L)'
;MKLASLGPRICIVGPSNSGKSTLAEAIARKCALEPVHLDQLYHLPHTDWEPRPADEFTALHDAAIAGERWVMDGNYSSCMPQRLRRATGVILLDISTPLSLLRYLRRTWFERDRRGALEGGRDSVKWAMIHHIAVVTPRNRRRYVEMIKGLDLPTVTLPSAAAIRRCYRRWELAR
;
A
#
# COMPACT_ATOMS: atom_id res chain seq x y z
N MET A 1 13.98 13.16 5.68
CA MET A 1 13.06 12.90 6.82
C MET A 1 13.46 11.60 7.53
N LYS A 2 13.40 11.57 8.86
CA LYS A 2 13.64 10.35 9.66
C LYS A 2 12.34 9.53 9.70
N LEU A 3 12.40 8.21 9.91
CA LEU A 3 11.20 7.38 10.00
C LEU A 3 10.33 7.77 11.20
N ALA A 4 10.95 8.06 12.35
CA ALA A 4 10.25 8.46 13.57
C ALA A 4 9.38 9.71 13.43
N SER A 5 9.68 10.62 12.49
CA SER A 5 8.87 11.82 12.29
C SER A 5 7.56 11.57 11.54
N LEU A 6 7.32 10.35 11.04
CA LEU A 6 6.02 9.93 10.51
C LEU A 6 5.04 9.51 11.62
N GLY A 7 5.50 9.38 12.86
CA GLY A 7 4.69 8.93 13.99
C GLY A 7 4.24 7.46 13.88
N PRO A 8 3.31 7.03 14.74
CA PRO A 8 2.92 5.63 14.86
C PRO A 8 1.78 5.20 13.92
N ARG A 9 1.18 6.09 13.14
CA ARG A 9 0.05 5.80 12.24
C ARG A 9 0.40 6.18 10.81
N ILE A 10 0.98 5.24 10.08
CA ILE A 10 1.62 5.50 8.79
C ILE A 10 0.73 4.96 7.66
N CYS A 11 0.31 5.83 6.75
CA CYS A 11 -0.44 5.45 5.55
C CYS A 11 0.50 5.33 4.34
N ILE A 12 0.49 4.20 3.65
CA ILE A 12 1.29 3.96 2.44
C ILE A 12 0.37 3.88 1.21
N VAL A 13 0.57 4.81 0.29
CA VAL A 13 -0.22 4.96 -0.94
C VAL A 13 0.70 4.84 -2.14
N GLY A 14 0.20 4.35 -3.28
CA GLY A 14 1.01 4.20 -4.49
C GLY A 14 0.53 3.06 -5.37
N PRO A 15 1.01 2.97 -6.63
CA PRO A 15 0.43 2.07 -7.61
C PRO A 15 0.53 0.59 -7.19
N SER A 16 -0.33 -0.25 -7.77
CA SER A 16 -0.26 -1.70 -7.56
C SER A 16 1.13 -2.23 -7.94
N ASN A 17 1.64 -3.22 -7.20
CA ASN A 17 2.99 -3.79 -7.40
C ASN A 17 4.18 -2.81 -7.24
N SER A 18 3.97 -1.71 -6.52
CA SER A 18 5.07 -0.81 -6.13
C SER A 18 5.95 -1.27 -4.98
N GLY A 19 5.49 -2.28 -4.23
CA GLY A 19 6.16 -2.78 -3.03
C GLY A 19 5.66 -2.12 -1.75
N LYS A 20 4.43 -1.58 -1.76
CA LYS A 20 3.81 -0.98 -0.56
C LYS A 20 3.73 -1.97 0.59
N SER A 21 3.17 -3.15 0.37
CA SER A 21 3.01 -4.18 1.39
C SER A 21 4.36 -4.64 1.95
N THR A 22 5.38 -4.79 1.09
CA THR A 22 6.76 -5.07 1.54
C THR A 22 7.34 -3.95 2.40
N LEU A 23 7.11 -2.68 2.02
CA LEU A 23 7.55 -1.53 2.82
C LEU A 23 6.78 -1.42 4.14
N ALA A 24 5.46 -1.65 4.13
CA ALA A 24 4.62 -1.67 5.32
C ALA A 24 5.16 -2.67 6.34
N GLU A 25 5.42 -3.89 5.92
CA GLU A 25 5.99 -4.97 6.72
C GLU A 25 7.38 -4.62 7.28
N ALA A 26 8.25 -4.05 6.45
CA ALA A 26 9.57 -3.64 6.88
C ALA A 26 9.50 -2.55 7.98
N ILE A 27 8.59 -1.58 7.82
CA ILE A 27 8.34 -0.51 8.80
C ILE A 27 7.69 -1.08 10.06
N ALA A 28 6.69 -1.95 9.92
CA ALA A 28 5.99 -2.62 11.01
C ALA A 28 6.99 -3.32 11.94
N ARG A 29 7.87 -4.16 11.37
CA ARG A 29 8.90 -4.86 12.13
C ARG A 29 9.86 -3.91 12.84
N LYS A 30 10.33 -2.85 12.14
CA LYS A 30 11.31 -1.91 12.73
C LYS A 30 10.71 -1.04 13.84
N CYS A 31 9.47 -0.61 13.67
CA CYS A 31 8.81 0.34 14.57
C CYS A 31 7.83 -0.33 15.55
N ALA A 32 7.75 -1.67 15.53
CA ALA A 32 6.77 -2.46 16.28
C ALA A 32 5.34 -1.93 16.08
N LEU A 33 4.94 -1.71 14.82
CA LEU A 33 3.59 -1.27 14.44
C LEU A 33 2.80 -2.45 13.85
N GLU A 34 1.48 -2.39 13.92
CA GLU A 34 0.61 -3.38 13.28
C GLU A 34 0.59 -3.18 11.75
N PRO A 35 1.01 -4.17 10.94
CA PRO A 35 0.88 -4.10 9.49
C PRO A 35 -0.56 -4.40 9.07
N VAL A 36 -1.20 -3.45 8.39
CA VAL A 36 -2.58 -3.64 7.87
C VAL A 36 -2.58 -3.53 6.35
N HIS A 37 -2.86 -4.65 5.69
CA HIS A 37 -2.98 -4.70 4.24
C HIS A 37 -4.45 -4.51 3.85
N LEU A 38 -4.81 -3.36 3.27
CA LEU A 38 -6.22 -3.10 2.94
C LEU A 38 -6.81 -4.12 1.95
N ASP A 39 -5.97 -4.74 1.13
CA ASP A 39 -6.40 -5.82 0.24
C ASP A 39 -6.97 -7.03 1.01
N GLN A 40 -6.49 -7.31 2.23
CA GLN A 40 -7.01 -8.39 3.08
C GLN A 40 -8.32 -8.02 3.76
N LEU A 41 -8.56 -6.72 4.00
CA LEU A 41 -9.84 -6.22 4.51
C LEU A 41 -10.89 -6.14 3.40
N TYR A 42 -10.48 -5.78 2.18
CA TYR A 42 -11.40 -5.57 1.07
C TYR A 42 -11.91 -6.85 0.43
N HIS A 43 -11.13 -7.93 0.47
CA HIS A 43 -11.51 -9.20 -0.15
C HIS A 43 -11.82 -10.28 0.88
N LEU A 44 -12.64 -11.25 0.48
CA LEU A 44 -12.95 -12.43 1.28
C LEU A 44 -11.76 -13.41 1.29
N PRO A 45 -11.37 -13.99 2.43
CA PRO A 45 -10.35 -15.04 2.49
C PRO A 45 -10.83 -16.30 1.76
N HIS A 46 -9.89 -17.13 1.30
CA HIS A 46 -10.17 -18.36 0.54
C HIS A 46 -10.98 -18.18 -0.77
N THR A 47 -11.06 -16.94 -1.27
CA THR A 47 -11.67 -16.62 -2.57
C THR A 47 -10.61 -16.20 -3.59
N ASP A 48 -11.00 -16.15 -4.87
CA ASP A 48 -10.16 -15.60 -5.93
C ASP A 48 -10.25 -14.06 -6.00
N TRP A 49 -9.92 -13.39 -4.88
CA TRP A 49 -10.00 -11.94 -4.73
C TRP A 49 -11.43 -11.41 -4.90
N GLU A 50 -12.39 -12.05 -4.24
CA GLU A 50 -13.78 -11.61 -4.25
C GLU A 50 -13.96 -10.41 -3.31
N PRO A 51 -14.46 -9.26 -3.82
CA PRO A 51 -14.72 -8.07 -2.99
C PRO A 51 -15.78 -8.34 -1.92
N ARG A 52 -15.56 -7.81 -0.72
CA ARG A 52 -16.59 -7.77 0.33
C ARG A 52 -17.67 -6.72 0.01
N PRO A 53 -18.86 -6.86 0.62
CA PRO A 53 -19.81 -5.77 0.74
C PRO A 53 -19.14 -4.48 1.26
N ALA A 54 -19.55 -3.33 0.72
CA ALA A 54 -18.88 -2.06 0.98
C ALA A 54 -18.99 -1.60 2.44
N ASP A 55 -20.11 -1.88 3.08
CA ASP A 55 -20.38 -1.65 4.49
C ASP A 55 -19.47 -2.51 5.39
N GLU A 56 -19.31 -3.79 5.06
CA GLU A 56 -18.41 -4.69 5.78
C GLU A 56 -16.95 -4.25 5.66
N PHE A 57 -16.49 -3.91 4.45
CA PHE A 57 -15.15 -3.36 4.24
C PHE A 57 -14.94 -2.07 5.05
N THR A 58 -15.92 -1.17 5.06
CA THR A 58 -15.84 0.10 5.80
C THR A 58 -15.76 -0.15 7.31
N ALA A 59 -16.56 -1.08 7.84
CA ALA A 59 -16.53 -1.44 9.25
C ALA A 59 -15.17 -2.03 9.67
N LEU A 60 -14.63 -2.97 8.87
CA LEU A 60 -13.30 -3.55 9.11
C LEU A 60 -12.19 -2.51 9.04
N HIS A 61 -12.26 -1.61 8.06
CA HIS A 61 -11.34 -0.49 7.92
C HIS A 61 -11.39 0.43 9.14
N ASP A 62 -12.59 0.83 9.57
CA ASP A 62 -12.78 1.79 10.65
C ASP A 62 -12.32 1.21 12.00
N ALA A 63 -12.55 -0.09 12.22
CA ALA A 63 -11.96 -0.82 13.35
C ALA A 63 -10.42 -0.82 13.30
N ALA A 64 -9.81 -1.02 12.13
CA ALA A 64 -8.36 -1.02 11.99
C ALA A 64 -7.74 0.36 12.28
N ILE A 65 -8.33 1.46 11.79
CA ILE A 65 -7.77 2.82 11.99
C ILE A 65 -7.99 3.35 13.41
N ALA A 66 -8.90 2.75 14.17
CA ALA A 66 -9.12 3.07 15.58
C ALA A 66 -7.89 2.73 16.44
N GLY A 67 -7.05 1.77 16.00
CA GLY A 67 -5.78 1.47 16.63
C GLY A 67 -4.85 2.69 16.73
N GLU A 68 -4.02 2.72 17.77
CA GLU A 68 -3.09 3.82 18.01
C GLU A 68 -1.75 3.67 17.28
N ARG A 69 -1.41 2.45 16.84
CA ARG A 69 -0.11 2.10 16.24
C ARG A 69 -0.28 1.16 15.06
N TRP A 70 -0.21 1.68 13.84
CA TRP A 70 -0.39 0.91 12.61
C TRP A 70 0.42 1.46 11.45
N VAL A 71 0.70 0.58 10.49
CA VAL A 71 1.14 0.94 9.15
C VAL A 71 0.23 0.26 8.15
N MET A 72 -0.54 1.06 7.41
CA MET A 72 -1.52 0.54 6.45
C MET A 72 -1.08 0.79 5.01
N ASP A 73 -1.17 -0.21 4.15
CA ASP A 73 -1.05 0.00 2.71
C ASP A 73 -2.32 -0.31 1.92
N GLY A 74 -2.59 0.55 0.94
CA GLY A 74 -3.72 0.38 0.03
C GLY A 74 -4.21 1.68 -0.57
N ASN A 75 -4.99 1.55 -1.64
CA ASN A 75 -5.40 2.65 -2.51
C ASN A 75 -6.91 2.90 -2.52
N TYR A 76 -7.66 2.27 -1.63
CA TYR A 76 -9.12 2.36 -1.59
C TYR A 76 -9.54 3.79 -1.24
N SER A 77 -10.05 4.51 -2.26
CA SER A 77 -10.39 5.93 -2.15
C SER A 77 -11.59 6.17 -1.24
N SER A 78 -12.51 5.21 -1.13
CA SER A 78 -13.70 5.29 -0.28
C SER A 78 -13.36 5.53 1.19
N CYS A 79 -12.30 4.88 1.69
CA CYS A 79 -11.88 4.97 3.08
C CYS A 79 -10.68 5.90 3.33
N MET A 80 -10.17 6.53 2.27
CA MET A 80 -9.01 7.41 2.35
C MET A 80 -9.22 8.60 3.30
N PRO A 81 -10.37 9.32 3.27
CA PRO A 81 -10.54 10.49 4.13
C PRO A 81 -10.46 10.17 5.63
N GLN A 82 -11.14 9.12 6.13
CA GLN A 82 -11.06 8.76 7.54
C GLN A 82 -9.66 8.22 7.93
N ARG A 83 -8.99 7.50 7.04
CA ARG A 83 -7.62 7.02 7.28
C ARG A 83 -6.63 8.17 7.40
N LEU A 84 -6.71 9.16 6.52
CA LEU A 84 -5.84 10.33 6.56
C LEU A 84 -6.10 11.22 7.79
N ARG A 85 -7.36 11.33 8.25
CA ARG A 85 -7.67 12.03 9.51
C ARG A 85 -7.00 11.41 10.74
N ARG A 86 -6.76 10.11 10.74
CA ARG A 86 -6.09 9.38 11.84
C ARG A 86 -4.58 9.25 11.65
N ALA A 87 -4.09 9.31 10.41
CA ALA A 87 -2.68 9.14 10.09
C ALA A 87 -1.83 10.24 10.73
N THR A 88 -0.65 9.86 11.22
CA THR A 88 0.40 10.80 11.64
C THR A 88 1.43 11.02 10.55
N GLY A 89 1.46 10.18 9.52
CA GLY A 89 2.38 10.32 8.40
C GLY A 89 1.94 9.56 7.18
N VAL A 90 2.38 10.04 6.01
CA VAL A 90 2.03 9.46 4.72
C VAL A 90 3.27 9.16 3.90
N ILE A 91 3.30 7.98 3.27
CA ILE A 91 4.35 7.59 2.32
C ILE A 91 3.70 7.35 0.96
N LEU A 92 4.13 8.12 -0.04
CA LEU A 92 3.74 7.93 -1.43
C LEU A 92 4.82 7.15 -2.17
N LEU A 93 4.49 5.96 -2.68
CA LEU A 93 5.30 5.31 -3.70
C LEU A 93 4.82 5.80 -5.05
N ASP A 94 5.73 6.43 -5.79
CA ASP A 94 5.43 7.03 -7.09
C ASP A 94 6.32 6.42 -8.18
N ILE A 95 6.27 5.10 -8.29
CA ILE A 95 7.06 4.37 -9.29
C ILE A 95 6.39 4.40 -10.68
N SER A 96 7.20 4.26 -11.73
CA SER A 96 6.69 4.25 -13.09
C SER A 96 5.80 3.04 -13.39
N THR A 97 4.79 3.24 -14.22
CA THR A 97 3.87 2.18 -14.67
C THR A 97 4.59 1.00 -15.33
N PRO A 98 5.59 1.20 -16.22
CA PRO A 98 6.32 0.08 -16.82
C PRO A 98 7.04 -0.77 -15.78
N LEU A 99 7.62 -0.15 -14.74
CA LEU A 99 8.28 -0.88 -13.66
C LEU A 99 7.28 -1.64 -12.79
N SER A 100 6.10 -1.06 -12.52
CA SER A 100 5.00 -1.72 -11.81
C SER A 100 4.51 -2.96 -12.56
N LEU A 101 4.37 -2.85 -13.88
CA LEU A 101 3.95 -3.94 -14.76
C LEU A 101 5.02 -5.04 -14.87
N LEU A 102 6.30 -4.67 -15.03
CA LEU A 102 7.40 -5.64 -15.06
C LEU A 102 7.47 -6.43 -13.74
N ARG A 103 7.32 -5.75 -12.60
CA ARG A 103 7.27 -6.40 -11.29
C ARG A 103 6.07 -7.31 -11.14
N TYR A 104 4.90 -6.90 -11.65
CA TYR A 104 3.71 -7.75 -11.66
C TYR A 104 3.93 -9.04 -12.45
N LEU A 105 4.42 -8.92 -13.68
CA LEU A 105 4.66 -10.07 -14.56
C LEU A 105 5.71 -11.00 -13.96
N ARG A 106 6.84 -10.45 -13.51
CA ARG A 106 7.90 -11.23 -12.85
C ARG A 106 7.38 -11.91 -11.59
N ARG A 107 6.61 -11.21 -10.74
CA ARG A 107 6.06 -11.79 -9.51
C ARG A 107 5.12 -12.94 -9.83
N THR A 108 4.19 -12.74 -10.77
CA THR A 108 3.19 -13.77 -11.12
C THR A 108 3.82 -15.01 -11.77
N TRP A 109 4.97 -14.87 -12.43
CA TRP A 109 5.67 -16.00 -13.03
C TRP A 109 6.70 -16.69 -12.13
N PHE A 110 7.30 -15.97 -11.17
CA PHE A 110 8.46 -16.50 -10.43
C PHE A 110 8.31 -16.52 -8.90
N GLU A 111 7.33 -15.83 -8.31
CA GLU A 111 7.20 -15.72 -6.84
C GLU A 111 5.76 -16.08 -6.41
N ARG A 112 5.63 -17.16 -5.62
CA ARG A 112 4.33 -17.64 -5.09
C ARG A 112 3.97 -17.08 -3.72
N ASP A 113 4.92 -16.43 -3.02
CA ASP A 113 4.75 -16.02 -1.63
C ASP A 113 4.59 -14.49 -1.53
N ARG A 114 3.37 -14.02 -1.28
CA ARG A 114 3.01 -12.59 -1.29
C ARG A 114 2.69 -12.11 0.13
N ARG A 115 3.43 -11.10 0.61
CA ARG A 115 3.04 -10.32 1.80
C ARG A 115 1.74 -9.56 1.51
N GLY A 116 0.74 -9.69 2.37
CA GLY A 116 -0.62 -9.23 2.11
C GLY A 116 -1.38 -10.08 1.09
N ALA A 117 -1.00 -11.35 0.89
CA ALA A 117 -1.82 -12.30 0.14
C ALA A 117 -3.11 -12.62 0.90
N LEU A 118 -4.14 -13.00 0.15
CA LEU A 118 -5.30 -13.69 0.70
C LEU A 118 -4.90 -15.14 0.98
N GLU A 119 -5.30 -15.65 2.13
CA GLU A 119 -5.11 -17.04 2.50
C GLU A 119 -5.83 -17.96 1.49
N GLY A 120 -5.10 -18.89 0.87
CA GLY A 120 -5.63 -19.81 -0.15
C GLY A 120 -5.80 -19.23 -1.57
N GLY A 121 -5.37 -17.98 -1.82
CA GLY A 121 -5.51 -17.35 -3.13
C GLY A 121 -4.63 -17.99 -4.22
N ARG A 122 -5.20 -18.23 -5.41
CA ARG A 122 -4.45 -18.63 -6.62
C ARG A 122 -4.07 -17.37 -7.41
N ASP A 123 -2.82 -16.90 -7.27
CA ASP A 123 -2.33 -15.79 -8.07
C ASP A 123 -2.24 -16.20 -9.55
N SER A 124 -3.14 -15.66 -10.38
CA SER A 124 -3.15 -15.83 -11.84
C SER A 124 -2.99 -14.47 -12.53
N VAL A 125 -2.39 -14.45 -13.72
CA VAL A 125 -2.25 -13.20 -14.49
C VAL A 125 -3.63 -12.76 -14.96
N LYS A 126 -4.29 -11.89 -14.19
CA LYS A 126 -5.58 -11.32 -14.57
C LYS A 126 -5.38 -10.16 -15.54
N TRP A 127 -6.01 -10.23 -16.71
CA TRP A 127 -5.99 -9.15 -17.72
C TRP A 127 -6.55 -7.83 -17.15
N ALA A 128 -7.55 -7.93 -16.27
CA ALA A 128 -8.07 -6.80 -15.51
C ALA A 128 -6.99 -6.08 -14.69
N MET A 129 -6.03 -6.81 -14.11
CA MET A 129 -4.92 -6.23 -13.35
C MET A 129 -3.88 -5.56 -14.27
N ILE A 130 -3.61 -6.15 -15.44
CA ILE A 130 -2.77 -5.52 -16.48
C ILE A 130 -3.39 -4.22 -16.94
N HIS A 131 -4.69 -4.22 -17.28
CA HIS A 131 -5.43 -3.03 -17.67
C HIS A 131 -5.46 -1.98 -16.54
N HIS A 132 -5.66 -2.38 -15.29
CA HIS A 132 -5.61 -1.48 -14.15
C HIS A 132 -4.23 -0.81 -13.98
N ILE A 133 -3.15 -1.57 -14.13
CA ILE A 133 -1.79 -1.03 -14.07
C ILE A 133 -1.52 -0.12 -15.26
N ALA A 134 -1.86 -0.53 -16.48
CA ALA A 134 -1.52 0.19 -17.70
C ALA A 134 -2.38 1.45 -17.93
N VAL A 135 -3.67 1.41 -17.59
CA VAL A 135 -4.66 2.43 -18.00
C VAL A 135 -5.16 3.26 -16.81
N VAL A 136 -5.52 2.61 -15.70
CA VAL A 136 -6.13 3.30 -14.53
C VAL A 136 -5.07 4.01 -13.67
N THR A 137 -3.93 3.35 -13.46
CA THR A 137 -2.87 3.83 -12.56
C THR A 137 -2.25 5.17 -12.99
N PRO A 138 -1.93 5.43 -14.28
CA PRO A 138 -1.40 6.72 -14.71
C PRO A 138 -2.35 7.88 -14.43
N ARG A 139 -3.67 7.66 -14.56
CA ARG A 139 -4.71 8.67 -14.31
C ARG A 139 -4.86 8.98 -12.82
N ASN A 140 -4.69 7.97 -11.96
CA ASN A 140 -4.74 8.12 -10.50
C ASN A 140 -3.46 8.72 -9.90
N ARG A 141 -2.32 8.66 -10.60
CA ARG A 141 -1.03 9.22 -10.13
C ARG A 141 -1.13 10.71 -9.79
N ARG A 142 -1.73 11.50 -10.68
CA ARG A 142 -1.95 12.94 -10.43
C ARG A 142 -2.82 13.18 -9.20
N ARG A 143 -3.88 12.37 -9.03
CA ARG A 143 -4.78 12.47 -7.86
C ARG A 143 -4.05 12.23 -6.54
N TYR A 144 -3.17 11.23 -6.47
CA TYR A 144 -2.40 10.96 -5.24
C TYR A 144 -1.40 12.07 -4.92
N VAL A 145 -0.74 12.62 -5.94
CA VAL A 145 0.18 13.75 -5.76
C VAL A 145 -0.57 14.99 -5.26
N GLU A 146 -1.70 15.33 -5.88
CA GLU A 146 -2.53 16.48 -5.46
C GLU A 146 -3.12 16.28 -4.06
N MET A 147 -3.66 15.09 -3.77
CA MET A 147 -4.17 14.74 -2.45
C MET A 147 -3.11 14.96 -1.37
N ILE A 148 -1.88 14.52 -1.62
CA ILE A 148 -0.79 14.59 -0.64
C ILE A 148 -0.25 16.00 -0.46
N LYS A 149 -0.22 16.83 -1.52
CA LYS A 149 0.14 18.25 -1.40
C LYS A 149 -0.81 19.02 -0.48
N GLY A 150 -2.08 18.60 -0.40
CA GLY A 150 -3.08 19.23 0.48
C GLY A 150 -3.07 18.73 1.92
N LEU A 151 -2.18 17.82 2.30
CA LEU A 151 -2.12 17.28 3.67
C LEU A 151 -1.18 18.09 4.54
N ASP A 152 -1.67 18.49 5.71
CA ASP A 152 -0.85 19.03 6.81
C ASP A 152 -0.25 17.89 7.66
N LEU A 153 0.32 16.87 6.98
CA LEU A 153 0.91 15.70 7.61
C LEU A 153 2.34 15.48 7.12
N PRO A 154 3.25 15.02 7.99
CA PRO A 154 4.57 14.54 7.60
C PRO A 154 4.48 13.54 6.43
N THR A 155 5.06 13.93 5.30
CA THR A 155 4.92 13.16 4.04
C THR A 155 6.28 12.81 3.46
N VAL A 156 6.44 11.56 3.00
CA VAL A 156 7.58 11.11 2.20
C VAL A 156 7.14 10.61 0.83
N THR A 157 7.67 11.19 -0.24
CA THR A 157 7.48 10.70 -1.61
C THR A 157 8.70 9.91 -2.08
N LEU A 158 8.45 8.71 -2.61
CA LEU A 158 9.44 7.78 -3.15
C LEU A 158 9.21 7.60 -4.67
N PRO A 159 9.80 8.47 -5.52
CA PRO A 159 9.47 8.54 -6.95
C PRO A 159 10.12 7.45 -7.81
N SER A 160 10.92 6.55 -7.23
CA SER A 160 11.61 5.52 -7.99
C SER A 160 12.05 4.36 -7.12
N ALA A 161 12.38 3.23 -7.76
CA ALA A 161 13.01 2.11 -7.07
C ALA A 161 14.33 2.49 -6.38
N ALA A 162 15.09 3.42 -6.96
CA ALA A 162 16.31 3.93 -6.34
C ALA A 162 15.99 4.74 -5.07
N ALA A 163 14.92 5.55 -5.09
CA ALA A 163 14.45 6.26 -3.89
C ALA A 163 13.99 5.28 -2.81
N ILE A 164 13.26 4.22 -3.17
CA ILE A 164 12.88 3.15 -2.22
C ILE A 164 14.13 2.50 -1.63
N ARG A 165 15.11 2.09 -2.45
CA ARG A 165 16.36 1.49 -1.94
C ARG A 165 17.15 2.44 -1.02
N ARG A 166 17.23 3.73 -1.36
CA ARG A 166 17.85 4.75 -0.50
C ARG A 166 17.10 4.90 0.82
N CYS A 167 15.78 4.87 0.77
CA CYS A 167 14.92 4.92 1.95
C CYS A 167 15.14 3.70 2.86
N TYR A 168 15.21 2.48 2.32
CA TYR A 168 15.57 1.28 3.07
C TYR A 168 16.92 1.41 3.78
N ARG A 169 17.96 1.93 3.09
CA ARG A 169 19.26 2.16 3.74
C ARG A 169 19.19 3.25 4.80
N ARG A 170 18.53 4.37 4.50
CA ARG A 170 18.43 5.52 5.41
C ARG A 170 17.65 5.20 6.68
N TRP A 171 16.65 4.34 6.58
CA TRP A 171 15.85 3.91 7.71
C TRP A 171 16.30 2.54 8.23
N GLU A 172 17.41 1.99 7.72
CA GLU A 172 17.95 0.69 8.12
C GLU A 172 16.85 -0.38 8.21
N LEU A 173 16.06 -0.51 7.14
CA LEU A 173 14.98 -1.48 7.04
C LEU A 173 15.51 -2.82 6.53
N ALA A 174 15.10 -3.91 7.17
CA ALA A 174 15.31 -5.26 6.66
C ALA A 174 14.28 -5.58 5.56
N ARG A 175 14.73 -6.26 4.50
CA ARG A 175 13.83 -6.81 3.47
C ARG A 175 13.07 -8.01 4.01
#